data_AF-A0A1Q6X495-F1
#
_entry.id   AF-A0A1Q6X495-F1
#
_cell.length_a   1.000
_cell.length_b   1.000
_cell.length_c   1.000
_cell.angle_alpha   90.00
_cell.angle_beta   90.00
_cell.angle_gamma   90.00
#
_symmetry.space_group_name_H-M   'P 1'
#
loop_
_entity.id
_entity.type
_entity.pdbx_description
1 polymer ?
#
loop_
_entity_poly.entity_id
_entity_poly.type
_entity_poly.pdbx_seq_one_letter_code
_entity_poly.pdbx_strand_id
1 'polypeptide(L)'
;MKSRSSRKKQAKPEKLAKPEKQAKPEKQRRAQEKQQQNQNRQQQQRAQEQQQQGERLSQQRQQQLIAQQRQRVTQYNQHLDQEENLEQRQIAQLRQQNRMAQYRYQEQYLEHSRQQQANLRNDRNHDYDDDPGYYMAPTYRYRRGGTYYQTNQYGADLLRQAVNNGYQQGFQAGQADRQDRWAPNYQNSYAYQDANYGYNGHYIAQDDYNYYFRQGFQRGYDDGFNSRYQYGSNSNGSYSMLGNVVSQILGLQSVR
;
A
#
# COMPACT_ATOMS: atom_id res chain seq x y z
N MET A 1 87.68 -70.29 23.52
CA MET A 1 88.30 -69.05 23.00
C MET A 1 87.21 -68.00 22.78
N LYS A 2 87.56 -66.75 23.09
CA LYS A 2 86.71 -65.55 23.14
C LYS A 2 86.08 -65.20 21.79
N SER A 3 84.86 -64.65 21.78
CA SER A 3 84.60 -63.29 21.25
C SER A 3 83.15 -62.87 21.46
N ARG A 4 82.98 -61.56 21.61
CA ARG A 4 81.83 -60.79 22.12
C ARG A 4 80.80 -60.48 21.02
N SER A 5 79.54 -60.23 21.41
CA SER A 5 78.87 -58.91 21.35
C SER A 5 77.36 -59.04 21.14
N SER A 6 76.59 -58.44 22.06
CA SER A 6 75.30 -57.70 21.90
C SER A 6 74.13 -58.41 21.16
N ARG A 7 72.86 -58.37 21.57
CA ARG A 7 72.06 -57.24 22.10
C ARG A 7 70.63 -57.75 22.41
N LYS A 8 70.01 -57.21 23.46
CA LYS A 8 68.56 -56.92 23.67
C LYS A 8 67.48 -58.00 23.39
N LYS A 9 66.84 -58.41 24.49
CA LYS A 9 65.39 -58.48 24.78
C LYS A 9 64.44 -58.58 23.57
N GLN A 10 63.77 -59.73 23.44
CA GLN A 10 62.55 -59.88 22.64
C GLN A 10 61.36 -60.16 23.56
N ALA A 11 60.47 -59.17 23.64
CA ALA A 11 59.11 -59.30 24.17
C ALA A 11 58.14 -59.35 22.97
N LYS A 12 57.15 -60.24 23.05
CA LYS A 12 56.09 -60.43 22.05
C LYS A 12 55.27 -59.14 21.86
N PRO A 13 54.80 -58.82 20.63
CA PRO A 13 53.89 -57.70 20.43
C PRO A 13 52.45 -58.13 20.76
N GLU A 14 51.92 -57.57 21.84
CA GLU A 14 50.51 -57.63 22.20
C GLU A 14 49.74 -56.60 21.36
N LYS A 15 48.81 -57.07 20.53
CA LYS A 15 47.81 -56.21 19.87
C LYS A 15 46.84 -55.72 20.95
N LEU A 16 46.86 -54.43 21.29
CA LEU A 16 45.74 -53.80 22.00
C LEU A 16 45.25 -52.53 21.28
N ALA A 17 43.94 -52.46 21.22
CA ALA A 17 43.13 -51.67 20.32
C ALA A 17 43.08 -50.17 20.64
N LYS A 18 42.81 -49.37 19.60
CA LYS A 18 42.35 -47.97 19.71
C LYS A 18 41.06 -47.91 20.54
N PRO A 19 40.89 -46.95 21.46
CA PRO A 19 39.64 -46.80 22.20
C PRO A 19 38.58 -46.13 21.31
N GLU A 20 37.80 -46.95 20.61
CA GLU A 20 36.59 -46.55 19.89
C GLU A 20 35.37 -46.58 20.85
N LYS A 21 35.35 -45.72 21.89
CA LYS A 21 34.23 -45.70 22.85
C LYS A 21 33.89 -44.32 23.42
N GLN A 22 33.85 -43.25 22.61
CA GLN A 22 33.32 -41.95 23.09
C GLN A 22 32.39 -41.18 22.13
N ALA A 23 32.07 -41.68 20.93
CA ALA A 23 31.28 -40.92 19.94
C ALA A 23 29.74 -41.08 20.03
N LYS A 24 29.22 -41.94 20.92
CA LYS A 24 27.77 -42.23 21.01
C LYS A 24 26.94 -41.20 21.82
N PRO A 25 27.41 -40.62 22.95
CA PRO A 25 26.61 -39.69 23.75
C PRO A 25 26.38 -38.33 23.06
N GLU A 26 27.34 -37.87 22.27
CA GLU A 26 27.31 -36.54 21.65
C GLU A 26 26.34 -36.46 20.47
N LYS A 27 26.22 -37.53 19.67
CA LYS A 27 25.22 -37.64 18.60
C LYS A 27 23.79 -37.67 19.16
N GLN A 28 23.57 -38.35 20.28
CA GLN A 28 22.26 -38.38 20.95
C GLN A 28 21.89 -37.02 21.55
N ARG A 29 22.85 -36.32 22.18
CA ARG A 29 22.63 -34.96 22.69
C ARG A 29 22.32 -33.97 21.58
N ARG A 30 23.08 -33.97 20.47
CA ARG A 30 22.78 -33.12 19.30
C ARG A 30 21.43 -33.44 18.66
N ALA A 31 21.01 -34.71 18.66
CA ALA A 31 19.70 -35.09 18.17
C ALA A 31 18.57 -34.56 19.07
N GLN A 32 18.73 -34.66 20.40
CA GLN A 32 17.80 -34.08 21.37
C GLN A 32 17.74 -32.55 21.27
N GLU A 33 18.88 -31.86 21.17
CA GLU A 33 18.92 -30.40 21.01
C GLU A 33 18.23 -29.94 19.72
N LYS A 34 18.44 -30.64 18.59
CA LYS A 34 17.73 -30.34 17.33
C LYS A 34 16.22 -30.58 17.44
N GLN A 35 15.82 -31.63 18.16
CA GLN A 35 14.41 -31.94 18.36
C GLN A 35 13.73 -30.90 19.25
N GLN A 36 14.43 -30.40 20.27
CA GLN A 36 13.97 -29.35 21.17
C GLN A 36 13.92 -27.98 20.46
N GLN A 37 14.89 -27.66 19.61
CA GLN A 37 14.86 -26.47 18.75
C GLN A 37 13.70 -26.51 17.76
N ASN A 38 13.43 -27.66 17.14
CA ASN A 38 12.29 -27.80 16.22
C ASN A 38 10.95 -27.66 16.96
N GLN A 39 10.82 -28.20 18.17
CA GLN A 39 9.61 -28.02 19.00
C GLN A 39 9.40 -26.54 19.37
N ASN A 40 10.45 -25.84 19.80
CA ASN A 40 10.35 -24.40 20.10
C ASN A 40 9.99 -23.58 18.87
N ARG A 41 10.55 -23.90 17.70
CA ARG A 41 10.24 -23.22 16.44
C ARG A 41 8.79 -23.46 16.01
N GLN A 42 8.28 -24.67 16.23
CA GLN A 42 6.90 -25.04 15.94
C GLN A 42 5.88 -24.48 16.95
N GLN A 43 6.31 -24.23 18.20
CA GLN A 43 5.52 -23.48 19.18
C GLN A 43 5.49 -21.98 18.85
N GLN A 44 6.63 -21.39 18.45
CA GLN A 44 6.68 -20.00 17.99
C GLN A 44 5.82 -19.77 16.74
N GLN A 45 5.85 -20.69 15.78
CA GLN A 45 4.97 -20.63 14.60
C GLN A 45 3.50 -20.71 14.99
N ARG A 46 3.12 -21.64 15.88
CA ARG A 46 1.73 -21.73 16.38
C ARG A 46 1.28 -20.50 17.17
N ALA A 47 2.17 -19.89 17.94
CA ALA A 47 1.87 -18.66 18.67
C ALA A 47 1.69 -17.46 17.71
N GLN A 48 2.49 -17.38 16.65
CA GLN A 48 2.32 -16.38 15.58
C GLN A 48 1.03 -16.62 14.78
N GLU A 49 0.69 -17.86 14.46
CA GLU A 49 -0.57 -18.23 13.79
C GLU A 49 -1.79 -17.90 14.66
N GLN A 50 -1.72 -18.13 15.98
CA GLN A 50 -2.79 -17.77 16.92
C GLN A 50 -2.94 -16.25 17.10
N GLN A 51 -1.83 -15.49 17.09
CA GLN A 51 -1.91 -14.03 17.07
C GLN A 51 -2.51 -13.52 15.76
N GLN A 52 -2.14 -14.08 14.61
CA GLN A 52 -2.72 -13.73 13.32
C GLN A 52 -4.20 -14.10 13.20
N GLN A 53 -4.65 -15.18 13.85
CA GLN A 53 -6.08 -15.54 13.92
C GLN A 53 -6.90 -14.51 14.72
N GLY A 54 -6.30 -13.85 15.74
CA GLY A 54 -6.92 -12.74 16.46
C GLY A 54 -7.00 -11.42 15.66
N GLU A 55 -6.27 -11.32 14.55
CA GLU A 55 -6.30 -10.16 13.64
C GLU A 55 -7.31 -10.32 12.50
N ARG A 56 -7.91 -11.50 12.30
CA ARG A 56 -8.87 -11.77 11.22
C ARG A 56 -10.31 -11.49 11.67
N LEU A 57 -11.09 -10.87 10.79
CA LEU A 57 -12.53 -10.65 10.98
C LEU A 57 -13.29 -11.98 11.02
N SER A 58 -14.46 -11.98 11.69
CA SER A 58 -15.37 -13.12 11.61
C SER A 58 -15.87 -13.30 10.16
N GLN A 59 -16.12 -14.55 9.75
CA GLN A 59 -16.59 -14.85 8.39
C GLN A 59 -17.85 -14.07 8.01
N GLN A 60 -18.81 -13.93 8.94
CA GLN A 60 -20.03 -13.16 8.71
C GLN A 60 -19.71 -11.68 8.43
N ARG A 61 -18.77 -11.09 9.19
CA ARG A 61 -18.39 -9.69 8.99
C ARG A 61 -17.59 -9.51 7.70
N GLN A 62 -16.73 -10.46 7.35
CA GLN A 62 -16.03 -10.48 6.06
C GLN A 62 -17.04 -10.48 4.90
N GLN A 63 -18.02 -11.39 4.91
CA GLN A 63 -19.07 -11.45 3.87
C GLN A 63 -19.85 -10.14 3.75
N GLN A 64 -20.17 -9.48 4.87
CA GLN A 64 -20.82 -8.17 4.86
C GLN A 64 -19.95 -7.10 4.18
N LEU A 65 -18.66 -7.05 4.49
CA LEU A 65 -17.72 -6.09 3.87
C LEU A 65 -17.60 -6.34 2.37
N ILE A 66 -17.49 -7.60 1.94
CA ILE A 66 -17.43 -8.00 0.54
C ILE A 66 -18.72 -7.62 -0.20
N ALA A 67 -19.89 -7.87 0.40
CA ALA A 67 -21.17 -7.51 -0.22
C ALA A 67 -21.29 -5.99 -0.41
N GLN A 68 -20.93 -5.20 0.61
CA GLN A 68 -20.89 -3.74 0.51
C GLN A 68 -19.90 -3.27 -0.55
N GLN A 69 -18.74 -3.93 -0.65
CA GLN A 69 -17.71 -3.61 -1.63
C GLN A 69 -18.19 -3.84 -3.06
N ARG A 70 -18.80 -4.99 -3.33
CA ARG A 70 -19.35 -5.31 -4.67
C ARG A 70 -20.41 -4.29 -5.09
N GLN A 71 -21.25 -3.86 -4.16
CA GLN A 71 -22.24 -2.82 -4.41
C GLN A 71 -21.56 -1.48 -4.76
N ARG A 72 -20.55 -1.06 -4.00
CA ARG A 72 -19.80 0.19 -4.29
C ARG A 72 -19.16 0.18 -5.68
N VAL A 73 -18.51 -0.91 -6.06
CA VAL A 73 -17.86 -1.03 -7.39
C VAL A 73 -18.90 -0.96 -8.50
N THR A 74 -20.07 -1.58 -8.32
CA THR A 74 -21.15 -1.51 -9.31
C THR A 74 -21.68 -0.08 -9.46
N GLN A 75 -21.93 0.62 -8.36
CA GLN A 75 -22.37 2.02 -8.37
C GLN A 75 -21.32 2.93 -9.02
N TYR A 76 -20.04 2.72 -8.69
CA TYR A 76 -18.94 3.48 -9.27
C TYR A 76 -18.84 3.28 -10.79
N ASN A 77 -18.93 2.03 -11.26
CA ASN A 77 -18.93 1.74 -12.69
C ASN A 77 -20.08 2.43 -13.44
N GLN A 78 -21.26 2.53 -12.84
CA GLN A 78 -22.39 3.26 -13.43
C GLN A 78 -22.15 4.77 -13.51
N HIS A 79 -21.46 5.35 -12.52
CA HIS A 79 -21.12 6.77 -12.52
C HIS A 79 -20.11 7.11 -13.62
N LEU A 80 -19.10 6.26 -13.82
CA LEU A 80 -18.04 6.48 -14.81
C LEU A 80 -18.58 6.61 -16.24
N ASP A 81 -19.64 5.87 -16.60
CA ASP A 81 -20.26 5.96 -17.92
C ASP A 81 -21.01 7.30 -18.14
N GLN A 82 -21.36 8.02 -17.06
CA GLN A 82 -22.07 9.32 -17.15
C GLN A 82 -21.12 10.50 -17.28
N GLU A 83 -19.87 10.39 -16.82
CA GLU A 83 -18.92 11.49 -16.77
C GLU A 83 -18.35 11.88 -18.13
N GLU A 84 -18.32 10.97 -19.11
CA GLU A 84 -17.79 11.22 -20.46
C GLU A 84 -18.43 12.45 -21.14
N ASN A 85 -19.71 12.71 -20.88
CA ASN A 85 -20.41 13.88 -21.42
C ASN A 85 -19.96 15.20 -20.78
N LEU A 86 -19.59 15.20 -19.50
CA LEU A 86 -19.09 16.39 -18.81
C LEU A 86 -17.68 16.73 -19.29
N GLU A 87 -16.85 15.70 -19.48
CA GLU A 87 -15.48 15.83 -19.99
C GLU A 87 -15.42 16.55 -21.34
N GLN A 88 -16.22 16.09 -22.30
CA GLN A 88 -16.23 16.65 -23.66
C GLN A 88 -16.61 18.14 -23.66
N ARG A 89 -17.59 18.53 -22.83
CA ARG A 89 -18.02 19.93 -22.71
C ARG A 89 -16.91 20.81 -22.15
N GLN A 90 -16.20 20.34 -21.13
CA GLN A 90 -15.13 21.11 -20.50
C GLN A 90 -13.94 21.30 -21.43
N ILE A 91 -13.54 20.26 -22.17
CA ILE A 91 -12.50 20.38 -23.21
C ILE A 91 -12.89 21.42 -24.26
N ALA A 92 -14.13 21.39 -24.75
CA ALA A 92 -14.59 22.36 -25.74
C ALA A 92 -14.53 23.80 -25.20
N GLN A 93 -14.89 24.00 -23.93
CA GLN A 93 -14.78 25.30 -23.26
C GLN A 93 -13.33 25.78 -23.15
N LEU A 94 -12.39 24.90 -22.75
CA LEU A 94 -10.97 25.27 -22.67
C LEU A 94 -10.40 25.69 -24.03
N ARG A 95 -10.76 24.96 -25.10
CA ARG A 95 -10.37 25.32 -26.47
C ARG A 95 -10.95 26.68 -26.88
N GLN A 96 -12.23 26.93 -26.60
CA GLN A 96 -12.87 28.21 -26.90
C GLN A 96 -12.23 29.39 -26.14
N GLN A 97 -11.82 29.15 -24.90
CA GLN A 97 -11.16 30.14 -24.04
C GLN A 97 -9.65 30.30 -24.34
N ASN A 98 -9.10 29.54 -25.30
CA ASN A 98 -7.67 29.46 -25.60
C ASN A 98 -6.80 29.09 -24.37
N ARG A 99 -7.35 28.31 -23.43
CA ARG A 99 -6.65 27.83 -22.23
C ARG A 99 -5.81 26.60 -22.55
N MET A 100 -4.72 26.82 -23.28
CA MET A 100 -3.93 25.75 -23.88
C MET A 100 -3.16 24.90 -22.87
N ALA A 101 -2.64 25.49 -21.80
CA ALA A 101 -1.96 24.73 -20.75
C ALA A 101 -2.96 23.87 -19.99
N GLN A 102 -4.12 24.44 -19.63
CA GLN A 102 -5.18 23.70 -18.94
C GLN A 102 -5.78 22.60 -19.82
N TYR A 103 -5.92 22.85 -21.12
CA TYR A 103 -6.36 21.84 -22.07
C TYR A 103 -5.40 20.64 -22.10
N ARG A 104 -4.09 20.87 -22.18
CA ARG A 104 -3.08 19.78 -22.17
C ARG A 104 -3.11 19.00 -20.88
N TYR A 105 -3.23 19.69 -19.75
CA TYR A 105 -3.38 19.06 -18.44
C TYR A 105 -4.63 18.17 -18.39
N GLN A 106 -5.77 18.68 -18.86
CA GLN A 106 -7.02 17.93 -18.85
C GLN A 106 -6.92 16.68 -19.74
N GLU A 107 -6.33 16.76 -20.92
CA GLU A 107 -6.11 15.59 -21.79
C GLU A 107 -5.31 14.48 -21.07
N GLN A 108 -4.23 14.84 -20.36
CA GLN A 108 -3.42 13.89 -19.59
C GLN A 108 -4.21 13.24 -18.45
N TYR A 109 -5.03 14.03 -17.74
CA TYR A 109 -5.89 13.52 -16.68
C TYR A 109 -6.90 12.49 -17.22
N LEU A 110 -7.54 12.81 -18.34
CA LEU A 110 -8.54 11.95 -18.96
C LEU A 110 -7.94 10.67 -19.51
N GLU A 111 -6.76 10.73 -20.11
CA GLU A 111 -6.07 9.54 -20.59
C GLU A 111 -5.84 8.54 -19.44
N HIS A 112 -5.34 9.02 -18.30
CA HIS A 112 -5.16 8.18 -17.12
C HIS A 112 -6.49 7.65 -16.56
N SER A 113 -7.54 8.50 -16.53
CA SER A 113 -8.88 8.07 -16.11
C SER A 113 -9.40 6.92 -16.98
N ARG A 114 -9.28 7.02 -18.31
CA ARG A 114 -9.70 5.95 -19.24
C ARG A 114 -8.91 4.66 -19.03
N GLN A 115 -7.59 4.75 -18.84
CA GLN A 115 -6.75 3.58 -18.53
C GLN A 115 -7.20 2.91 -17.23
N GLN A 116 -7.47 3.71 -16.20
CA GLN A 116 -8.00 3.24 -14.93
C GLN A 116 -9.37 2.56 -15.08
N GLN A 117 -10.30 3.17 -15.82
CA GLN A 117 -11.61 2.59 -16.10
C GLN A 117 -11.50 1.23 -16.82
N ALA A 118 -10.58 1.10 -17.77
CA ALA A 118 -10.32 -0.16 -18.44
C ALA A 118 -9.82 -1.24 -17.46
N ASN A 119 -8.91 -0.87 -16.56
CA ASN A 119 -8.40 -1.78 -15.53
C ASN A 119 -9.51 -2.25 -14.58
N LEU A 120 -10.38 -1.34 -14.14
CA LEU A 120 -11.52 -1.65 -13.26
C LEU A 120 -12.55 -2.57 -13.93
N ARG A 121 -12.80 -2.35 -15.23
CA ARG A 121 -13.69 -3.23 -16.01
C ARG A 121 -13.11 -4.65 -16.16
N ASN A 122 -11.79 -4.78 -16.19
CA ASN A 122 -11.12 -6.09 -16.22
C ASN A 122 -11.06 -6.76 -14.84
N ASP A 123 -11.09 -5.98 -13.76
CA ASP A 123 -11.06 -6.46 -12.36
C ASP A 123 -12.43 -6.96 -11.87
N ARG A 124 -13.41 -7.21 -12.76
CA ARG A 124 -14.75 -7.71 -12.41
C ARG A 124 -14.74 -9.06 -11.67
N ASN A 125 -13.66 -9.84 -11.84
CA ASN A 125 -13.48 -11.15 -11.23
C ASN A 125 -12.55 -11.10 -10.01
N HIS A 126 -12.48 -9.97 -9.31
CA HIS A 126 -11.67 -9.83 -8.12
C HIS A 126 -12.02 -10.88 -7.06
N ASP A 127 -11.00 -11.58 -6.57
CA ASP A 127 -11.14 -12.60 -5.53
C ASP A 127 -11.11 -11.95 -4.14
N TYR A 128 -12.29 -11.50 -3.71
CA TYR A 128 -12.45 -10.85 -2.41
C TYR A 128 -12.24 -11.79 -1.21
N ASP A 129 -12.34 -13.11 -1.40
CA ASP A 129 -12.24 -14.05 -0.29
C ASP A 129 -10.77 -14.26 0.14
N ASP A 130 -9.84 -14.17 -0.82
CA ASP A 130 -8.40 -14.28 -0.61
C ASP A 130 -7.67 -12.92 -0.47
N ASP A 131 -8.37 -11.79 -0.62
CA ASP A 131 -7.77 -10.45 -0.46
C ASP A 131 -7.66 -10.03 1.04
N PRO A 132 -6.42 -9.84 1.56
CA PRO A 132 -6.17 -9.40 2.94
C PRO A 132 -6.90 -8.12 3.35
N GLY A 133 -7.19 -7.22 2.41
CA GLY A 133 -7.91 -5.99 2.67
C GLY A 133 -9.37 -6.19 3.12
N TYR A 134 -9.97 -7.37 2.94
CA TYR A 134 -11.37 -7.63 3.34
C TYR A 134 -11.53 -8.54 4.56
N TYR A 135 -10.48 -9.27 4.96
CA TYR A 135 -10.50 -10.11 6.16
C TYR A 135 -9.61 -9.62 7.30
N MET A 136 -8.75 -8.62 7.10
CA MET A 136 -7.97 -8.02 8.19
C MET A 136 -8.79 -7.03 9.03
N ALA A 137 -8.73 -7.19 10.36
CA ALA A 137 -9.39 -6.30 11.31
C ALA A 137 -8.91 -4.84 11.13
N PRO A 138 -9.78 -3.84 11.37
CA PRO A 138 -9.37 -2.44 11.32
C PRO A 138 -8.23 -2.14 12.29
N THR A 139 -7.24 -1.40 11.82
CA THR A 139 -6.05 -0.99 12.58
C THR A 139 -5.94 0.51 12.74
N TYR A 140 -6.71 1.26 11.94
CA TYR A 140 -6.79 2.71 11.97
C TYR A 140 -8.24 3.18 12.11
N ARG A 141 -8.39 4.35 12.73
CA ARG A 141 -9.58 5.20 12.59
C ARG A 141 -9.22 6.53 11.94
N TYR A 142 -10.16 7.08 11.18
CA TYR A 142 -10.07 8.40 10.56
C TYR A 142 -11.40 9.15 10.74
N ARG A 143 -11.37 10.46 10.52
CA ARG A 143 -12.53 11.33 10.74
C ARG A 143 -12.87 12.10 9.46
N ARG A 144 -14.11 11.98 9.01
CA ARG A 144 -14.65 12.72 7.86
C ARG A 144 -16.04 13.25 8.20
N GLY A 145 -16.29 14.53 7.92
CA GLY A 145 -17.61 15.14 8.15
C GLY A 145 -18.10 15.04 9.60
N GLY A 146 -17.19 15.03 10.58
CA GLY A 146 -17.52 14.87 12.00
C GLY A 146 -17.69 13.43 12.47
N THR A 147 -17.81 12.46 11.56
CA THR A 147 -18.02 11.04 11.86
C THR A 147 -16.70 10.28 11.84
N TYR A 148 -16.57 9.29 12.73
CA TYR A 148 -15.43 8.38 12.75
C TYR A 148 -15.70 7.14 11.90
N TYR A 149 -14.68 6.77 11.14
CA TYR A 149 -14.65 5.57 10.33
C TYR A 149 -13.41 4.76 10.68
N GLN A 150 -13.43 3.47 10.38
CA GLN A 150 -12.33 2.56 10.65
C GLN A 150 -11.90 1.85 9.37
N THR A 151 -10.60 1.57 9.28
CA THR A 151 -10.01 0.85 8.15
C THR A 151 -8.79 0.06 8.61
N ASN A 152 -8.37 -0.92 7.81
CA ASN A 152 -7.07 -1.58 7.96
C ASN A 152 -5.96 -0.77 7.24
N GLN A 153 -4.75 -1.34 7.23
CA GLN A 153 -3.58 -0.75 6.60
C GLN A 153 -3.80 -0.42 5.11
N TYR A 154 -4.44 -1.31 4.34
CA TYR A 154 -4.70 -1.12 2.91
C TYR A 154 -5.55 0.14 2.64
N GLY A 155 -6.64 0.30 3.38
CA GLY A 155 -7.46 1.51 3.23
C GLY A 155 -6.75 2.76 3.77
N ALA A 156 -5.93 2.66 4.82
CA ALA A 156 -5.12 3.79 5.29
C ALA A 156 -4.08 4.23 4.25
N ASP A 157 -3.44 3.29 3.56
CA ASP A 157 -2.52 3.56 2.46
C ASP A 157 -3.23 4.18 1.27
N LEU A 158 -4.43 3.69 0.93
CA LEU A 158 -5.26 4.28 -0.12
C LEU A 158 -5.69 5.72 0.21
N LEU A 159 -5.98 6.03 1.48
CA LEU A 159 -6.24 7.40 1.93
C LEU A 159 -5.01 8.31 1.81
N ARG A 160 -3.81 7.81 2.17
CA ARG A 160 -2.55 8.55 1.95
C ARG A 160 -2.30 8.79 0.47
N GLN A 161 -2.57 7.79 -0.36
CA GLN A 161 -2.47 7.91 -1.81
C GLN A 161 -3.46 8.95 -2.35
N ALA A 162 -4.70 8.98 -1.86
CA ALA A 162 -5.70 9.98 -2.26
C ALA A 162 -5.18 11.41 -2.06
N VAL A 163 -4.65 11.70 -0.88
CA VAL A 163 -4.09 13.04 -0.57
C VAL A 163 -2.91 13.39 -1.48
N ASN A 164 -2.00 12.45 -1.72
CA ASN A 164 -0.83 12.68 -2.57
C ASN A 164 -1.20 12.85 -4.05
N ASN A 165 -2.07 11.97 -4.58
CA ASN A 165 -2.62 12.09 -5.92
C ASN A 165 -3.32 13.44 -6.10
N GLY A 166 -4.14 13.81 -5.12
CA GLY A 166 -4.80 15.11 -5.07
C GLY A 166 -3.79 16.24 -5.17
N TYR A 167 -2.78 16.25 -4.30
CA TYR A 167 -1.73 17.27 -4.31
C TYR A 167 -1.02 17.38 -5.67
N GLN A 168 -0.63 16.25 -6.26
CA GLN A 168 0.02 16.24 -7.56
C GLN A 168 -0.87 16.84 -8.65
N GLN A 169 -2.13 16.39 -8.73
CA GLN A 169 -3.07 16.85 -9.74
C GLN A 169 -3.43 18.33 -9.54
N GLY A 170 -3.59 18.75 -8.29
CA GLY A 170 -3.79 20.15 -7.94
C GLY A 170 -2.63 21.01 -8.40
N PHE A 171 -1.41 20.59 -8.12
CA PHE A 171 -0.21 21.33 -8.49
C PHE A 171 -0.09 21.52 -10.01
N GLN A 172 -0.33 20.46 -10.78
CA GLN A 172 -0.33 20.53 -12.24
C GLN A 172 -1.43 21.47 -12.77
N ALA A 173 -2.65 21.39 -12.23
CA ALA A 173 -3.75 22.29 -12.60
C ALA A 173 -3.44 23.75 -12.26
N GLY A 174 -2.89 24.03 -11.08
CA GLY A 174 -2.51 25.38 -10.68
C GLY A 174 -1.41 25.96 -11.56
N GLN A 175 -0.42 25.14 -11.94
CA GLN A 175 0.62 25.55 -12.90
C GLN A 175 0.02 25.87 -14.28
N ALA A 176 -0.91 25.07 -14.76
CA ALA A 176 -1.57 25.27 -16.04
C ALA A 176 -2.39 26.57 -16.05
N ASP A 177 -3.19 26.82 -15.01
CA ASP A 177 -3.95 28.07 -14.88
C ASP A 177 -3.04 29.30 -14.83
N ARG A 178 -1.91 29.20 -14.11
CA ARG A 178 -0.90 30.27 -14.09
C ARG A 178 -0.30 30.52 -15.48
N GLN A 179 0.02 29.46 -16.22
CA GLN A 179 0.57 29.56 -17.58
C GLN A 179 -0.40 30.23 -18.55
N ASP A 180 -1.69 29.90 -18.44
CA ASP A 180 -2.78 30.51 -19.21
C ASP A 180 -3.14 31.92 -18.70
N ARG A 181 -2.47 32.43 -17.64
CA ARG A 181 -2.77 33.71 -16.96
C ARG A 181 -4.22 33.80 -16.49
N TRP A 182 -4.78 32.66 -16.12
CA TRP A 182 -6.15 32.54 -15.65
C TRP A 182 -6.23 32.88 -14.15
N ALA A 183 -7.38 33.39 -13.71
CA ALA A 183 -7.60 33.66 -12.30
C ALA A 183 -7.63 32.34 -11.50
N PRO A 184 -7.10 32.31 -10.27
CA PRO A 184 -7.06 31.09 -9.47
C PRO A 184 -8.49 30.62 -9.14
N ASN A 185 -8.83 29.41 -9.58
CA ASN A 185 -10.13 28.79 -9.33
C ASN A 185 -10.04 27.26 -9.46
N TYR A 186 -9.55 26.62 -8.40
CA TYR A 186 -9.40 25.16 -8.36
C TYR A 186 -10.75 24.43 -8.40
N GLN A 187 -11.83 25.05 -7.89
CA GLN A 187 -13.17 24.44 -7.83
C GLN A 187 -13.75 24.16 -9.21
N ASN A 188 -13.32 24.92 -10.22
CA ASN A 188 -13.73 24.74 -11.62
C ASN A 188 -12.88 23.70 -12.37
N SER A 189 -11.81 23.18 -11.77
CA SER A 189 -11.00 22.13 -12.40
C SER A 189 -11.76 20.81 -12.45
N TYR A 190 -11.74 20.14 -13.60
CA TYR A 190 -12.32 18.80 -13.76
C TYR A 190 -11.83 17.84 -12.69
N ALA A 191 -10.51 17.77 -12.51
CA ALA A 191 -9.87 16.85 -11.59
C ALA A 191 -10.32 17.07 -10.14
N TYR A 192 -10.67 18.30 -9.76
CA TYR A 192 -11.22 18.60 -8.44
C TYR A 192 -12.68 18.13 -8.31
N GLN A 193 -13.46 18.29 -9.38
CA GLN A 193 -14.87 17.91 -9.42
C GLN A 193 -15.01 16.39 -9.42
N ASP A 194 -14.30 15.70 -10.30
CA ASP A 194 -14.21 14.24 -10.39
C ASP A 194 -13.58 13.64 -9.13
N ALA A 195 -12.34 14.03 -8.81
CA ALA A 195 -11.57 13.58 -7.66
C ALA A 195 -11.35 12.06 -7.54
N ASN A 196 -11.46 11.32 -8.65
CA ASN A 196 -11.31 9.87 -8.69
C ASN A 196 -9.92 9.39 -9.15
N TYR A 197 -9.00 10.29 -9.51
CA TYR A 197 -7.68 9.93 -10.05
C TYR A 197 -6.92 8.99 -9.11
N GLY A 198 -6.72 7.76 -9.57
CA GLY A 198 -6.02 6.70 -8.83
C GLY A 198 -6.87 5.94 -7.81
N TYR A 199 -8.18 6.21 -7.71
CA TYR A 199 -9.12 5.36 -6.97
C TYR A 199 -9.34 4.00 -7.65
N ASN A 200 -8.92 2.93 -7.00
CA ASN A 200 -9.03 1.57 -7.54
C ASN A 200 -10.37 0.89 -7.20
N GLY A 201 -11.32 1.58 -6.58
CA GLY A 201 -12.60 0.99 -6.20
C GLY A 201 -12.57 0.15 -4.93
N HIS A 202 -11.44 -0.10 -4.26
CA HIS A 202 -11.31 -1.07 -3.16
C HIS A 202 -11.08 -0.41 -1.79
N TYR A 203 -11.29 -1.18 -0.70
CA TYR A 203 -10.94 -0.91 0.71
C TYR A 203 -11.67 0.25 1.43
N ILE A 204 -11.89 1.38 0.76
CA ILE A 204 -12.59 2.55 1.31
C ILE A 204 -13.73 2.97 0.38
N ALA A 205 -14.68 3.73 0.92
CA ALA A 205 -15.73 4.31 0.09
C ALA A 205 -15.17 5.41 -0.82
N GLN A 206 -15.73 5.51 -2.02
CA GLN A 206 -15.35 6.52 -3.01
C GLN A 206 -15.43 7.95 -2.43
N ASP A 207 -16.50 8.28 -1.73
CA ASP A 207 -16.65 9.60 -1.12
C ASP A 207 -15.58 9.91 -0.06
N ASP A 208 -15.01 8.89 0.60
CA ASP A 208 -13.88 9.08 1.52
C ASP A 208 -12.62 9.42 0.71
N TYR A 209 -12.34 8.63 -0.34
CA TYR A 209 -11.23 8.90 -1.26
C TYR A 209 -11.31 10.31 -1.83
N ASN A 210 -12.44 10.68 -2.43
CA ASN A 210 -12.62 11.93 -3.15
C ASN A 210 -12.54 13.13 -2.19
N TYR A 211 -13.02 12.99 -0.95
CA TYR A 211 -12.84 14.03 0.08
C TYR A 211 -11.36 14.31 0.33
N TYR A 212 -10.56 13.29 0.60
CA TYR A 212 -9.14 13.46 0.92
C TYR A 212 -8.29 13.79 -0.31
N PHE A 213 -8.68 13.32 -1.49
CA PHE A 213 -8.14 13.78 -2.77
C PHE A 213 -8.32 15.30 -2.90
N ARG A 214 -9.53 15.82 -2.70
CA ARG A 214 -9.80 17.27 -2.78
C ARG A 214 -9.01 18.07 -1.74
N GLN A 215 -8.80 17.52 -0.54
CA GLN A 215 -7.90 18.12 0.46
C GLN A 215 -6.47 18.24 -0.04
N GLY A 216 -5.97 17.21 -0.71
CA GLY A 216 -4.69 17.23 -1.41
C GLY A 216 -4.65 18.28 -2.51
N PHE A 217 -5.65 18.22 -3.39
CA PHE A 217 -5.78 19.05 -4.58
C PHE A 217 -5.75 20.53 -4.28
N GLN A 218 -6.54 20.99 -3.31
CA GLN A 218 -6.59 22.40 -2.94
C GLN A 218 -5.20 22.94 -2.57
N ARG A 219 -4.43 22.16 -1.80
CA ARG A 219 -3.08 22.54 -1.35
C ARG A 219 -2.06 22.48 -2.49
N GLY A 220 -2.16 21.44 -3.31
CA GLY A 220 -1.34 21.31 -4.52
C GLY A 220 -1.56 22.47 -5.48
N TYR A 221 -2.82 22.82 -5.74
CA TYR A 221 -3.19 23.93 -6.61
C TYR A 221 -2.63 25.25 -6.12
N ASP A 222 -2.77 25.53 -4.83
CA ASP A 222 -2.21 26.74 -4.23
C ASP A 222 -0.68 26.80 -4.40
N ASP A 223 0.02 25.68 -4.19
CA ASP A 223 1.46 25.57 -4.40
C ASP A 223 1.84 25.74 -5.88
N GLY A 224 1.17 25.05 -6.80
CA GLY A 224 1.46 25.07 -8.24
C GLY A 224 1.15 26.42 -8.90
N PHE A 225 0.03 27.04 -8.51
CA PHE A 225 -0.37 28.36 -9.01
C PHE A 225 0.62 29.44 -8.55
N ASN A 226 1.07 29.39 -7.29
CA ASN A 226 2.01 30.36 -6.73
C ASN A 226 3.49 29.98 -6.95
N SER A 227 3.77 28.87 -7.65
CA SER A 227 5.14 28.35 -7.87
C SER A 227 5.95 28.14 -6.58
N ARG A 228 5.29 27.61 -5.55
CA ARG A 228 5.87 27.38 -4.23
C ARG A 228 5.67 25.92 -3.80
N TYR A 229 6.25 25.55 -2.66
CA TYR A 229 6.19 24.21 -2.10
C TYR A 229 5.90 24.28 -0.60
N GLN A 230 4.78 24.92 -0.22
CA GLN A 230 4.42 25.13 1.18
C GLN A 230 3.91 23.85 1.84
N TYR A 231 3.16 23.03 1.09
CA TYR A 231 2.49 21.84 1.62
C TYR A 231 3.12 20.54 1.10
N GLY A 232 3.94 20.61 0.07
CA GLY A 232 4.58 19.45 -0.52
C GLY A 232 6.01 19.69 -0.95
N SER A 233 6.48 18.78 -1.78
CA SER A 233 7.81 18.82 -2.37
C SER A 233 7.75 18.28 -3.79
N ASN A 234 8.80 18.56 -4.56
CA ASN A 234 9.01 17.96 -5.87
C ASN A 234 10.27 17.11 -5.81
N SER A 235 10.17 15.85 -6.24
CA SER A 235 11.30 14.96 -6.44
C SER A 235 11.23 14.38 -7.83
N ASN A 236 12.21 14.71 -8.69
CA ASN A 236 12.32 14.22 -10.06
C ASN A 236 11.05 14.41 -10.92
N GLY A 237 10.30 15.50 -10.71
CA GLY A 237 9.05 15.78 -11.44
C GLY A 237 7.81 15.14 -10.82
N SER A 238 7.95 14.38 -9.73
CA SER A 238 6.84 13.86 -8.93
C SER A 238 6.57 14.79 -7.76
N TYR A 239 5.32 15.24 -7.64
CA TYR A 239 4.86 16.15 -6.60
C TYR A 239 4.15 15.35 -5.50
N SER A 240 4.64 15.46 -4.27
CA SER A 240 4.04 14.75 -3.13
C SER A 240 3.84 15.70 -1.97
N MET A 241 2.83 15.40 -1.15
CA MET A 241 2.55 16.19 0.04
C MET A 241 3.51 15.79 1.18
N LEU A 242 3.91 16.75 2.00
CA LEU A 242 4.75 16.48 3.17
C LEU A 242 4.03 15.54 4.15
N GLY A 243 4.74 14.55 4.68
CA GLY A 243 4.14 13.50 5.50
C GLY A 243 3.45 13.99 6.78
N ASN A 244 3.94 15.07 7.38
CA ASN A 244 3.29 15.72 8.52
C ASN A 244 1.95 16.35 8.14
N VAL A 245 1.84 16.95 6.94
CA VAL A 245 0.60 17.54 6.43
C VAL A 245 -0.40 16.44 6.09
N VAL A 246 0.03 15.35 5.44
CA VAL A 246 -0.83 14.17 5.20
C VAL A 246 -1.37 13.62 6.52
N SER A 247 -0.53 13.50 7.54
CA SER A 247 -0.93 13.01 8.87
C SER A 247 -1.98 13.92 9.52
N GLN A 248 -1.81 15.24 9.42
CA GLN A 248 -2.78 16.22 9.93
C GLN A 248 -4.11 16.18 9.17
N ILE A 249 -4.08 16.06 7.84
CA ILE A 249 -5.29 15.99 7.01
C ILE A 249 -6.09 14.73 7.33
N LEU A 250 -5.43 13.57 7.34
CA LEU A 250 -6.12 12.29 7.54
C LEU A 250 -6.52 12.08 8.99
N GLY A 251 -5.71 12.57 9.94
CA GLY A 251 -5.92 12.35 11.36
C GLY A 251 -5.98 10.86 11.71
N LEU A 252 -5.21 10.02 11.01
CA LEU A 252 -5.18 8.58 11.22
C LEU A 252 -4.69 8.28 12.64
N GLN A 253 -5.50 7.53 13.38
CA GLN A 253 -5.17 7.11 14.75
C GLN A 253 -5.17 5.59 14.80
N SER A 254 -4.10 5.01 15.37
CA SER A 254 -4.08 3.57 15.68
C SER A 254 -5.24 3.26 16.63
N VAL A 255 -5.98 2.18 16.35
CA VAL A 255 -7.00 1.64 17.25
C VAL A 255 -6.55 0.37 17.96
N ARG A 256 -5.27 0.02 17.80
CA ARG A 256 -4.58 -1.01 18.56
C ARG A 256 -3.75 -0.37 19.66
#